data_AF-A0AA95JW05-F1
#
_entry.id   AF-A0AA95JW05-F1
#
_cell.length_a   1.000
_cell.length_b   1.000
_cell.length_c   1.000
_cell.angle_alpha   90.00
_cell.angle_beta   90.00
_cell.angle_gamma   90.00
#
_symmetry.space_group_name_H-M   'P 1'
#
loop_
_entity.id
_entity.type
_entity.pdbx_description
1 polymer ?
#
loop_
_entity_poly.entity_id
_entity_poly.type
_entity_poly.pdbx_seq_one_letter_code
_entity_poly.pdbx_strand_id
1 'polypeptide(L)'
;MSSKQRHALEFETFYKDVRSRLLLQTWALTGDLTAGRKAVQDALVIGWHHWRKIGRLDPVERENWVRPLAWRHALRRHSVPHFHRPKEGDEDAQATLEALSRLPLEQRKVLLLAHLTTISEDAVAREVGITQIRAEQALRAATSDFMLARSALPADVQPSFESLVPTVESVRWPRPTILTRAGAARRRTHTAVGLVLAVAAFAGSGIAVTDAAGDRPSLGNLSLHHRDDATTAAAAATYRLSADTLAQPEQVGSALGGAWMTTLTSDDDNGAVALPCQRGALADPHPRAALARTFVGDKKTITAAQTTLASATSTAAQAAYTKTLGWYGGCRDSRVQLLATERVSGLGDQATVLLLRNWTSPERTIAVGVARTGVLTTAVTGTIPVAKSDAPATSGVTSLLGTAVQQLCRQPGAGACTTQPVAAAAPPPASGAEPALMNEVDLPPVTGVEEPWVGTAPTTASTNVAATRCDEATFTGAGITHALTRSFVIPTAQGLAPQFGLTQTMGDFGKAKAASTFVDGIRKKLASCPKKDLGSHVTQLTTTSTAGVDITAWRVRVETSPTASVVYLMAIVRNGAGVTQVGFVPSSKVTMTDADFTALAQRAALRLTYLR
;
A
#
# COMPACT_ATOMS: atom_id res chain seq x y z
N MET A 1 0.28 -7.19 46.29
CA MET A 1 -0.55 -7.05 45.07
C MET A 1 0.16 -7.72 43.89
N SER A 2 -0.48 -8.67 43.19
CA SER A 2 0.12 -9.38 42.04
C SER A 2 0.42 -8.42 40.87
N SER A 3 1.44 -8.69 40.05
CA SER A 3 1.75 -7.89 38.84
C SER A 3 0.52 -7.74 37.92
N LYS A 4 -0.33 -8.77 37.85
CA LYS A 4 -1.58 -8.73 37.07
C LYS A 4 -2.63 -7.77 37.65
N GLN A 5 -2.72 -7.69 38.98
CA GLN A 5 -3.61 -6.75 39.67
C GLN A 5 -3.12 -5.30 39.52
N ARG A 6 -1.80 -5.09 39.56
CA ARG A 6 -1.18 -3.79 39.33
C ARG A 6 -1.47 -3.25 37.93
N HIS A 7 -1.25 -4.07 36.91
CA HIS A 7 -1.56 -3.69 35.52
C HIS A 7 -3.04 -3.37 35.32
N ALA A 8 -3.95 -4.12 35.96
CA ALA A 8 -5.38 -3.86 35.85
C ALA A 8 -5.76 -2.50 36.47
N LEU A 9 -5.17 -2.14 37.61
CA LEU A 9 -5.39 -0.85 38.25
C LEU A 9 -4.79 0.31 37.43
N GLU A 10 -3.57 0.16 36.93
CA GLU A 10 -2.92 1.16 36.06
C GLU A 10 -3.73 1.41 34.78
N PHE A 11 -4.25 0.34 34.17
CA PHE A 11 -5.12 0.47 33.00
C PHE A 11 -6.45 1.12 33.34
N GLU A 12 -7.04 0.82 34.50
CA GLU A 12 -8.27 1.46 34.93
C GLU A 12 -8.09 2.98 35.11
N THR A 13 -6.98 3.41 35.72
CA THR A 13 -6.64 4.83 35.85
C THR A 13 -6.47 5.47 34.48
N PHE A 14 -5.68 4.85 33.59
CA PHE A 14 -5.48 5.34 32.22
C PHE A 14 -6.80 5.42 31.44
N TYR A 15 -7.63 4.37 31.52
CA TYR A 15 -8.93 4.31 30.87
C TYR A 15 -9.85 5.45 31.30
N LYS A 16 -9.93 5.72 32.60
CA LYS A 16 -10.77 6.80 33.14
C LYS A 16 -10.27 8.18 32.71
N ASP A 17 -8.96 8.35 32.63
CA ASP A 17 -8.31 9.60 32.25
C ASP A 17 -8.50 9.95 30.76
N VAL A 18 -8.24 9.00 29.85
CA VAL A 18 -8.19 9.33 28.40
C VAL A 18 -9.53 9.21 27.66
N ARG A 19 -10.50 8.43 28.18
CA ARG A 19 -11.70 8.06 27.41
C ARG A 19 -12.53 9.26 26.93
N SER A 20 -12.68 10.29 27.76
CA SER A 20 -13.46 11.49 27.42
C SER A 20 -12.71 12.36 26.41
N ARG A 21 -11.40 12.57 26.59
CA ARG A 21 -10.56 13.32 25.63
C ARG A 21 -10.53 12.66 24.25
N LEU A 22 -10.36 11.34 24.20
CA LEU A 22 -10.39 10.59 22.93
C LEU A 22 -11.78 10.60 22.28
N LEU A 23 -12.85 10.61 23.08
CA LEU A 23 -14.21 10.73 22.55
C LEU A 23 -14.46 12.11 21.97
N LEU A 24 -14.07 13.17 22.66
CA LEU A 24 -14.13 14.53 22.15
C LEU A 24 -13.44 14.65 20.78
N GLN A 25 -12.21 14.13 20.67
CA GLN A 25 -11.46 14.14 19.41
C GLN A 25 -12.14 13.33 18.31
N THR A 26 -12.59 12.09 18.60
CA THR A 26 -13.23 11.24 17.57
C THR A 26 -14.62 11.74 17.15
N TRP A 27 -15.36 12.37 18.06
CA TRP A 27 -16.63 13.00 17.76
C TRP A 27 -16.44 14.26 16.92
N ALA A 28 -15.54 15.16 17.32
CA ALA A 28 -15.21 16.34 16.52
C ALA A 28 -14.70 15.97 15.11
N LEU A 29 -13.94 14.87 14.99
CA LEU A 29 -13.42 14.38 13.71
C LEU A 29 -14.52 13.88 12.76
N THR A 30 -15.55 13.21 13.29
CA THR A 30 -16.53 12.46 12.48
C THR A 30 -17.94 13.03 12.50
N GLY A 31 -18.30 13.82 13.51
CA GLY A 31 -19.65 14.25 13.84
C GLY A 31 -20.58 13.13 14.32
N ASP A 32 -20.06 11.94 14.60
CA ASP A 32 -20.85 10.76 15.02
C ASP A 32 -20.37 10.25 16.38
N LEU A 33 -21.09 10.60 17.46
CA LEU A 33 -20.72 10.25 18.83
C LEU A 33 -20.79 8.75 19.07
N THR A 34 -21.74 8.06 18.44
CA THR A 34 -21.92 6.61 18.60
C THR A 34 -20.76 5.85 17.97
N ALA A 35 -20.37 6.22 16.74
CA ALA A 35 -19.20 5.66 16.08
C ALA A 35 -17.90 6.03 16.82
N GLY A 36 -17.77 7.29 17.27
CA GLY A 36 -16.64 7.76 18.06
C GLY A 36 -16.47 6.97 19.36
N ARG A 37 -17.54 6.85 20.16
CA ARG A 37 -17.55 6.07 21.41
C ARG A 37 -17.14 4.63 21.20
N LYS A 38 -17.68 3.97 20.17
CA LYS A 38 -17.32 2.58 19.84
C LYS A 38 -15.87 2.46 19.39
N ALA A 39 -15.37 3.43 18.61
CA ALA A 39 -13.98 3.47 18.18
C ALA A 39 -13.00 3.62 19.35
N VAL A 40 -13.31 4.48 20.32
CA VAL A 40 -12.52 4.66 21.55
C VAL A 40 -12.51 3.39 22.39
N GLN A 41 -13.66 2.73 22.55
CA GLN A 41 -13.74 1.45 23.27
C GLN A 41 -12.85 0.38 22.62
N ASP A 42 -12.91 0.22 21.29
CA ASP A 42 -12.09 -0.74 20.57
C ASP A 42 -10.60 -0.43 20.68
N ALA A 43 -10.23 0.84 20.56
CA ALA A 43 -8.84 1.28 20.71
C ALA A 43 -8.30 0.97 22.11
N LEU A 44 -9.10 1.18 23.16
CA LEU A 44 -8.73 0.87 24.54
C LEU A 44 -8.70 -0.65 24.82
N VAL A 45 -9.56 -1.44 24.18
CA VAL A 45 -9.47 -2.91 24.18
C VAL A 45 -8.17 -3.39 23.54
N ILE A 46 -7.76 -2.78 22.42
CA ILE A 46 -6.47 -3.04 21.78
C ILE A 46 -5.31 -2.58 22.67
N GLY A 47 -5.46 -1.44 23.35
CA GLY A 47 -4.51 -0.94 24.34
C GLY A 47 -4.30 -1.94 25.49
N TRP A 48 -5.37 -2.47 26.08
CA TRP A 48 -5.26 -3.52 27.09
C TRP A 48 -4.59 -4.78 26.53
N HIS A 49 -4.94 -5.17 25.30
CA HIS A 49 -4.28 -6.30 24.63
C HIS A 49 -2.76 -6.11 24.54
N HIS A 50 -2.26 -4.88 24.42
CA HIS A 50 -0.84 -4.56 24.39
C HIS A 50 -0.31 -3.95 25.70
N TRP A 51 -1.06 -4.04 26.81
CA TRP A 51 -0.73 -3.35 28.07
C TRP A 51 0.66 -3.69 28.63
N ARG A 52 1.19 -4.89 28.35
CA ARG A 52 2.55 -5.26 28.78
C ARG A 52 3.63 -4.37 28.14
N LYS A 53 3.37 -3.87 26.93
CA LYS A 53 4.24 -2.96 26.19
C LYS A 53 3.90 -1.52 26.53
N ILE A 54 2.64 -1.13 26.38
CA ILE A 54 2.26 0.29 26.49
C ILE A 54 2.16 0.77 27.95
N GLY A 55 1.86 -0.10 28.91
CA GLY A 55 1.74 0.29 30.33
C GLY A 55 3.04 0.79 30.95
N ARG A 56 4.19 0.52 30.30
CA ARG A 56 5.52 1.01 30.71
C ARG A 56 5.85 2.39 30.19
N LEU A 57 5.12 2.88 29.19
CA LEU A 57 5.31 4.21 28.62
C LEU A 57 4.80 5.26 29.60
N ASP A 58 5.21 6.51 29.41
CA ASP A 58 4.61 7.61 30.16
C ASP A 58 3.11 7.79 29.80
N PRO A 59 2.32 8.52 30.59
CA PRO A 59 0.89 8.72 30.31
C PRO A 59 0.59 9.35 28.94
N VAL A 60 1.44 10.26 28.47
CA VAL A 60 1.26 11.01 27.21
C VAL A 60 1.53 10.08 26.02
N GLU A 61 2.62 9.33 26.05
CA GLU A 61 2.99 8.32 25.07
C GLU A 61 1.95 7.19 24.99
N ARG A 62 1.36 6.78 26.12
CA ARG A 62 0.25 5.83 26.13
C ARG A 62 -0.96 6.36 25.37
N GLU A 63 -1.31 7.61 25.58
CA GLU A 63 -2.42 8.24 24.85
C GLU A 63 -2.09 8.36 23.36
N ASN A 64 -0.88 8.80 23.01
CA ASN A 64 -0.39 8.90 21.63
C ASN A 64 -0.36 7.56 20.90
N TRP A 65 -0.20 6.44 21.62
CA TRP A 65 -0.31 5.11 21.02
C TRP A 65 -1.76 4.71 20.70
N VAL A 66 -2.71 5.07 21.57
CA VAL A 66 -4.13 4.71 21.43
C VAL A 66 -4.90 5.66 20.50
N ARG A 67 -4.53 6.95 20.49
CA ARG A 67 -5.21 8.02 19.73
C ARG A 67 -5.33 7.72 18.22
N PRO A 68 -4.26 7.37 17.48
CA PRO A 68 -4.37 7.05 16.05
C PRO A 68 -5.27 5.84 15.76
N LEU A 69 -5.31 4.86 16.68
CA LEU A 69 -6.20 3.71 16.57
C LEU A 69 -7.66 4.14 16.68
N ALA A 70 -7.98 4.98 17.67
CA ALA A 70 -9.33 5.51 17.87
C ALA A 70 -9.79 6.32 16.64
N TRP A 71 -8.94 7.22 16.13
CA TRP A 71 -9.23 8.04 14.95
C TRP A 71 -9.49 7.19 13.71
N ARG A 72 -8.60 6.24 13.42
CA ARG A 72 -8.76 5.31 12.28
C ARG A 72 -10.00 4.42 12.41
N HIS A 73 -10.39 4.05 13.63
CA HIS A 73 -11.60 3.28 13.87
C HIS A 73 -12.86 4.12 13.72
N ALA A 74 -12.85 5.38 14.15
CA ALA A 74 -13.96 6.31 13.99
C ALA A 74 -14.20 6.62 12.49
N LEU A 75 -13.15 6.96 11.76
CA LEU A 75 -13.20 7.23 10.31
C LEU A 75 -13.63 6.02 9.46
N ARG A 76 -13.44 4.79 9.94
CA ARG A 76 -13.95 3.60 9.22
C ARG A 76 -15.40 3.27 9.56
N ARG A 77 -15.91 3.76 10.68
CA ARG A 77 -17.24 3.40 11.20
C ARG A 77 -18.29 4.47 11.04
N HIS A 78 -17.88 5.71 10.83
CA HIS A 78 -18.81 6.76 10.45
C HIS A 78 -19.37 6.43 9.05
N SER A 79 -20.59 5.91 9.00
CA SER A 79 -21.28 5.55 7.75
C SER A 79 -22.52 6.42 7.53
N VAL A 80 -22.85 7.28 8.49
CA VAL A 80 -24.03 8.15 8.43
C VAL A 80 -23.66 9.46 7.72
N PRO A 81 -24.30 9.79 6.59
CA PRO A 81 -24.14 11.08 5.93
C PRO A 81 -24.43 12.22 6.90
N HIS A 82 -23.72 13.35 6.80
CA HIS A 82 -23.81 14.46 7.76
C HIS A 82 -25.26 14.94 8.04
N PHE A 83 -26.10 14.97 7.00
CA PHE A 83 -27.50 15.40 7.08
C PHE A 83 -28.44 14.43 7.82
N HIS A 84 -28.02 13.18 8.05
CA HIS A 84 -28.82 12.15 8.74
C HIS A 84 -28.31 11.88 10.17
N ARG A 85 -27.41 12.71 10.68
CA ARG A 85 -26.82 12.50 12.01
C ARG A 85 -27.78 12.97 13.10
N PRO A 86 -27.86 12.23 14.21
CA PRO A 86 -28.55 12.71 15.40
C PRO A 86 -27.96 14.05 15.83
N LYS A 87 -28.81 15.05 16.05
CA LYS A 87 -28.42 16.33 16.62
C LYS A 87 -28.13 16.13 18.10
N GLU A 88 -26.88 15.80 18.41
CA GLU A 88 -26.38 15.61 19.77
C GLU A 88 -25.66 16.87 20.24
N GLY A 89 -25.93 17.28 21.48
CA GLY A 89 -25.42 18.51 22.07
C GLY A 89 -26.34 19.72 21.88
N ASP A 90 -25.96 20.83 22.51
CA ASP A 90 -26.64 22.11 22.37
C ASP A 90 -26.40 22.75 20.99
N GLU A 91 -27.00 23.91 20.77
CA GLU A 91 -26.90 24.62 19.49
C GLU A 91 -25.44 25.00 19.15
N ASP A 92 -24.64 25.35 20.16
CA ASP A 92 -23.25 25.74 19.99
C ASP A 92 -22.35 24.55 19.59
N ALA A 93 -22.56 23.40 20.23
CA ALA A 93 -21.94 22.13 19.86
C ALA A 93 -22.30 21.71 18.43
N GLN A 94 -23.57 21.87 18.04
CA GLN A 94 -24.04 21.55 16.69
C GLN A 94 -23.39 22.47 15.64
N ALA A 95 -23.33 23.78 15.91
CA ALA A 95 -22.68 24.75 15.03
C ALA A 95 -21.17 24.44 14.87
N THR A 96 -20.51 24.03 15.93
CA THR A 96 -19.09 23.62 15.91
C THR A 96 -18.88 22.37 15.05
N LEU A 97 -19.73 21.34 15.20
CA LEU A 97 -19.63 20.11 14.39
C LEU A 97 -19.97 20.34 12.92
N GLU A 98 -20.93 21.23 12.63
CA GLU A 98 -21.24 21.64 11.26
C GLU A 98 -20.07 22.38 10.63
N ALA A 99 -19.45 23.33 11.34
CA ALA A 99 -18.27 24.03 10.85
C ALA A 99 -17.13 23.04 10.54
N LEU A 100 -16.84 22.12 11.45
CA LEU A 100 -15.83 21.07 11.24
C LEU A 100 -16.15 20.18 10.04
N SER A 101 -17.42 19.88 9.78
CA SER A 101 -17.83 18.99 8.68
C SER A 101 -17.51 19.56 7.29
N ARG A 102 -17.47 20.89 7.17
CA ARG A 102 -17.15 21.63 5.94
C ARG A 102 -15.65 21.61 5.58
N LEU A 103 -14.77 21.35 6.57
CA LEU A 103 -13.34 21.25 6.34
C LEU A 103 -12.97 19.91 5.66
N PRO A 104 -12.04 19.90 4.68
CA PRO A 104 -11.34 18.71 4.23
C PRO A 104 -10.78 17.88 5.39
N LEU A 105 -10.74 16.56 5.23
CA LEU A 105 -10.33 15.65 6.31
C LEU A 105 -8.91 15.92 6.82
N GLU A 106 -7.96 16.29 5.94
CA GLU A 106 -6.59 16.65 6.33
C GLU A 106 -6.58 17.87 7.25
N GLN A 107 -7.23 18.96 6.84
CA GLN A 107 -7.35 20.19 7.64
C GLN A 107 -8.03 19.93 8.98
N ARG A 108 -9.13 19.16 8.99
CA ARG A 108 -9.85 18.80 10.21
C ARG A 108 -8.95 18.05 11.20
N LYS A 109 -8.15 17.09 10.72
CA LYS A 109 -7.21 16.34 11.56
C LYS A 109 -6.15 17.26 12.18
N VAL A 110 -5.53 18.11 11.37
CA VAL A 110 -4.48 19.04 11.82
C VAL A 110 -5.03 20.00 12.87
N LEU A 111 -6.20 20.61 12.61
CA LEU A 111 -6.85 21.52 13.54
C LEU A 111 -7.16 20.85 14.90
N LEU A 112 -7.77 19.66 14.87
CA LEU A 112 -8.12 18.94 16.09
C LEU A 112 -6.89 18.47 16.87
N LEU A 113 -5.82 18.03 16.20
CA LEU A 113 -4.58 17.68 16.90
C LEU A 113 -3.94 18.90 17.56
N ALA A 114 -3.89 20.03 16.85
CA ALA A 114 -3.31 21.27 17.38
C ALA A 114 -4.08 21.84 18.58
N HIS A 115 -5.42 21.73 18.59
CA HIS A 115 -6.26 22.35 19.62
C HIS A 115 -6.71 21.41 20.75
N LEU A 116 -6.80 20.09 20.50
CA LEU A 116 -7.31 19.11 21.48
C LEU A 116 -6.23 18.18 22.03
N THR A 117 -4.97 18.39 21.66
CA THR A 117 -3.83 17.62 22.16
C THR A 117 -2.67 18.55 22.51
N THR A 118 -1.68 18.03 23.23
CA THR A 118 -0.45 18.74 23.62
C THR A 118 0.76 18.26 22.82
N ILE A 119 0.55 17.62 21.67
CA ILE A 119 1.65 17.09 20.86
C ILE A 119 2.33 18.22 20.08
N SER A 120 3.63 18.09 19.81
CA SER A 120 4.38 19.08 19.01
C SER A 120 3.89 19.11 17.55
N GLU A 121 4.14 20.20 16.84
CA GLU A 121 3.79 20.34 15.42
C GLU A 121 4.41 19.22 14.54
N ASP A 122 5.64 18.79 14.86
CA ASP A 122 6.27 17.63 14.22
C ASP A 122 5.48 16.33 14.46
N ALA A 123 4.98 16.12 15.69
CA ALA A 123 4.13 14.98 16.00
C ALA A 123 2.77 15.05 15.29
N VAL A 124 2.19 16.25 15.12
CA VAL A 124 0.99 16.46 14.29
C VAL A 124 1.27 16.02 12.85
N ALA A 125 2.37 16.48 12.26
CA ALA A 125 2.75 16.15 10.90
C ALA A 125 2.92 14.63 10.69
N ARG A 126 3.62 13.97 11.62
CA ARG A 126 3.80 12.52 11.62
C ARG A 126 2.50 11.74 11.78
N GLU A 127 1.60 12.18 12.67
CA GLU A 127 0.33 11.50 12.91
C GLU A 127 -0.65 11.65 11.71
N VAL A 128 -0.61 12.80 11.03
CA VAL A 128 -1.42 13.04 9.83
C VAL A 128 -0.84 12.38 8.58
N GLY A 129 0.50 12.22 8.52
CA GLY A 129 1.21 11.64 7.38
C GLY A 129 1.61 12.68 6.32
N ILE A 130 1.94 13.90 6.75
CA ILE A 130 2.36 15.02 5.90
C ILE A 130 3.67 15.63 6.42
N THR A 131 4.35 16.44 5.60
CA THR A 131 5.56 17.16 6.04
C THR A 131 5.22 18.24 7.08
N GLN A 132 6.15 18.58 7.97
CA GLN A 132 5.95 19.65 8.95
C GLN A 132 5.48 20.98 8.31
N ILE A 133 6.15 21.43 7.24
CA ILE A 133 5.77 22.65 6.52
C ILE A 133 4.32 22.58 6.02
N ARG A 134 3.90 21.43 5.47
CA ARG A 134 2.52 21.22 5.04
C ARG A 134 1.55 21.17 6.21
N ALA A 135 1.94 20.63 7.37
CA ALA A 135 1.11 20.64 8.57
C ALA A 135 0.88 22.08 9.08
N GLU A 136 1.92 22.91 9.10
CA GLU A 136 1.80 24.34 9.44
C GLU A 136 0.88 25.09 8.46
N GLN A 137 1.05 24.86 7.15
CA GLN A 137 0.19 25.46 6.12
C GLN A 137 -1.27 24.98 6.25
N ALA A 138 -1.46 23.68 6.45
CA ALA A 138 -2.77 23.08 6.65
C ALA A 138 -3.44 23.56 7.93
N LEU A 139 -2.67 23.81 9.01
CA LEU A 139 -3.20 24.39 10.25
C LEU A 139 -3.70 25.80 10.02
N ARG A 140 -2.90 26.66 9.39
CA ARG A 140 -3.31 28.05 9.06
C ARG A 140 -4.57 28.06 8.20
N ALA A 141 -4.62 27.21 7.17
CA ALA A 141 -5.79 27.08 6.31
C ALA A 141 -7.01 26.57 7.10
N ALA A 142 -6.84 25.50 7.89
CA ALA A 142 -7.92 24.93 8.69
C ALA A 142 -8.48 25.91 9.71
N THR A 143 -7.65 26.70 10.38
CA THR A 143 -8.08 27.74 11.32
C THR A 143 -8.88 28.82 10.61
N SER A 144 -8.40 29.29 9.44
CA SER A 144 -9.13 30.28 8.61
C SER A 144 -10.48 29.74 8.15
N ASP A 145 -10.49 28.54 7.58
CA ASP A 145 -11.70 27.90 7.04
C ASP A 145 -12.71 27.58 8.15
N PHE A 146 -12.24 27.18 9.34
CA PHE A 146 -13.09 26.96 10.51
C PHE A 146 -13.71 28.26 11.01
N MET A 147 -12.93 29.35 11.14
CA MET A 147 -13.45 30.66 11.54
C MET A 147 -14.54 31.15 10.58
N LEU A 148 -14.33 31.01 9.27
CA LEU A 148 -15.33 31.35 8.25
C LEU A 148 -16.58 30.48 8.35
N ALA A 149 -16.42 29.17 8.51
CA ALA A 149 -17.53 28.23 8.60
C ALA A 149 -18.35 28.40 9.89
N ARG A 150 -17.70 28.78 10.99
CA ARG A 150 -18.30 28.93 12.32
C ARG A 150 -18.77 30.35 12.62
N SER A 151 -18.42 31.32 11.77
CA SER A 151 -18.54 32.76 12.05
C SER A 151 -17.87 33.15 13.37
N ALA A 152 -16.66 32.61 13.61
CA ALA A 152 -15.90 32.76 14.85
C ALA A 152 -14.68 33.68 14.67
N LEU A 153 -14.24 34.35 15.74
CA LEU A 153 -12.96 35.07 15.78
C LEU A 153 -11.82 34.12 16.20
N PRO A 154 -10.54 34.50 16.00
CA PRO A 154 -9.41 33.67 16.40
C PRO A 154 -9.43 33.25 17.89
N ALA A 155 -9.91 34.14 18.77
CA ALA A 155 -10.04 33.87 20.20
C ALA A 155 -11.13 32.83 20.53
N ASP A 156 -12.09 32.63 19.63
CA ASP A 156 -13.25 31.75 19.84
C ASP A 156 -13.01 30.33 19.33
N VAL A 157 -11.90 30.07 18.63
CA VAL A 157 -11.59 28.74 18.05
C VAL A 157 -11.47 27.68 19.14
N GLN A 158 -10.72 27.96 20.21
CA GLN A 158 -10.58 27.02 21.33
C GLN A 158 -11.88 26.86 22.13
N PRO A 159 -12.57 27.94 22.57
CA PRO A 159 -13.87 27.85 23.23
C PRO A 159 -14.93 27.09 22.41
N SER A 160 -14.90 27.18 21.08
CA SER A 160 -15.82 26.43 20.22
C SER A 160 -15.74 24.93 20.47
N PHE A 161 -14.56 24.37 20.75
CA PHE A 161 -14.43 22.94 21.08
C PHE A 161 -14.89 22.60 22.50
N GLU A 162 -14.88 23.56 23.42
CA GLU A 162 -15.35 23.37 24.80
C GLU A 162 -16.87 23.14 24.86
N SER A 163 -17.63 23.69 23.90
CA SER A 163 -19.07 23.43 23.73
C SER A 163 -19.42 21.93 23.58
N LEU A 164 -18.47 21.12 23.09
CA LEU A 164 -18.66 19.68 22.91
C LEU A 164 -18.51 18.90 24.23
N VAL A 165 -17.83 19.47 25.23
CA VAL A 165 -17.46 18.76 26.47
C VAL A 165 -18.69 18.28 27.26
N PRO A 166 -19.75 19.07 27.51
CA PRO A 166 -20.91 18.61 28.27
C PRO A 166 -21.57 17.36 27.67
N THR A 167 -21.65 17.29 26.34
CA THR A 167 -22.20 16.13 25.63
C THR A 167 -21.33 14.91 25.82
N VAL A 168 -20.00 15.07 25.69
CA VAL A 168 -19.02 13.99 25.89
C VAL A 168 -19.04 13.47 27.34
N GLU A 169 -19.20 14.34 28.33
CA GLU A 169 -19.25 13.97 29.75
C GLU A 169 -20.52 13.21 30.13
N SER A 170 -21.64 13.49 29.44
CA SER A 170 -22.90 12.76 29.64
C SER A 170 -22.85 11.30 29.15
N VAL A 171 -21.85 10.94 28.33
CA VAL A 171 -21.74 9.62 27.73
C VAL A 171 -21.42 8.55 28.75
N ARG A 172 -22.30 7.55 28.82
CA ARG A 172 -22.08 6.37 29.66
C ARG A 172 -21.02 5.44 29.08
N TRP A 173 -20.01 5.17 29.91
CA TRP A 173 -18.88 4.31 29.58
C TRP A 173 -19.00 2.92 30.21
N PRO A 174 -18.62 1.84 29.50
CA PRO A 174 -18.53 0.51 30.08
C PRO A 174 -17.53 0.45 31.25
N ARG A 175 -17.74 -0.52 32.15
CA ARG A 175 -16.82 -0.77 33.26
C ARG A 175 -15.44 -1.22 32.70
N PRO A 176 -14.31 -0.83 33.32
CA PRO A 176 -12.97 -1.25 32.90
C PRO A 176 -12.83 -2.79 32.76
N THR A 177 -13.53 -3.54 33.61
CA THR A 177 -13.56 -5.01 33.59
C THR A 177 -14.10 -5.59 32.28
N ILE A 178 -14.99 -4.88 31.59
CA ILE A 178 -15.53 -5.31 30.28
C ILE A 178 -14.42 -5.20 29.22
N LEU A 179 -13.67 -4.09 29.20
CA LEU A 179 -12.57 -3.89 28.26
C LEU A 179 -11.44 -4.88 28.51
N THR A 180 -11.09 -5.10 29.78
CA THR A 180 -10.00 -6.02 30.12
C THR A 180 -10.34 -7.47 29.80
N ARG A 181 -11.60 -7.89 29.99
CA ARG A 181 -12.10 -9.20 29.55
C ARG A 181 -12.09 -9.32 28.03
N ALA A 182 -12.59 -8.33 27.30
CA ALA A 182 -12.58 -8.33 25.84
C ALA A 182 -11.16 -8.41 25.26
N GLY A 183 -10.22 -7.63 25.79
CA GLY A 183 -8.83 -7.66 25.32
C GLY A 183 -8.08 -8.93 25.74
N ALA A 184 -8.42 -9.54 26.89
CA ALA A 184 -7.88 -10.83 27.31
C ALA A 184 -8.44 -12.00 26.47
N ALA A 185 -9.72 -11.98 26.13
CA ALA A 185 -10.32 -12.93 25.19
C ALA A 185 -9.64 -12.85 23.82
N ARG A 186 -9.34 -11.64 23.35
CA ARG A 186 -8.56 -11.42 22.12
C ARG A 186 -7.14 -11.98 22.19
N ARG A 187 -6.46 -11.92 23.35
CA ARG A 187 -5.17 -12.62 23.55
C ARG A 187 -5.34 -14.13 23.39
N ARG A 188 -6.39 -14.69 23.99
CA ARG A 188 -6.67 -16.13 23.97
C ARG A 188 -7.06 -16.65 22.59
N THR A 189 -7.84 -15.92 21.81
CA THR A 189 -8.19 -16.30 20.44
C THR A 189 -6.97 -16.24 19.51
N HIS A 190 -6.09 -15.24 19.65
CA HIS A 190 -4.83 -15.22 18.88
C HIS A 190 -3.88 -16.35 19.27
N THR A 191 -3.78 -16.73 20.55
CA THR A 191 -3.00 -17.91 20.97
C THR A 191 -3.65 -19.24 20.59
N ALA A 192 -4.98 -19.33 20.60
CA ALA A 192 -5.71 -20.56 20.23
C ALA A 192 -5.69 -20.81 18.72
N VAL A 193 -5.79 -19.77 17.88
CA VAL A 193 -5.61 -19.88 16.43
C VAL A 193 -4.16 -20.26 16.09
N GLY A 194 -3.17 -19.72 16.81
CA GLY A 194 -1.78 -20.13 16.69
C GLY A 194 -1.53 -21.60 17.10
N LEU A 195 -2.20 -22.07 18.15
CA LEU A 195 -2.07 -23.45 18.62
C LEU A 195 -2.81 -24.45 17.73
N VAL A 196 -3.97 -24.09 17.16
CA VAL A 196 -4.70 -24.94 16.20
C VAL A 196 -3.94 -25.06 14.88
N LEU A 197 -3.29 -23.99 14.41
CA LEU A 197 -2.40 -24.05 13.24
C LEU A 197 -1.13 -24.87 13.53
N ALA A 198 -0.56 -24.77 14.74
CA ALA A 198 0.59 -25.56 15.14
C ALA A 198 0.25 -27.05 15.30
N VAL A 199 -0.90 -27.40 15.88
CA VAL A 199 -1.36 -28.79 16.00
C VAL A 199 -1.77 -29.36 14.64
N ALA A 200 -2.37 -28.57 13.75
CA ALA A 200 -2.62 -29.02 12.37
C ALA A 200 -1.31 -29.25 11.59
N ALA A 201 -0.28 -28.41 11.80
CA ALA A 201 1.05 -28.61 11.22
C ALA A 201 1.80 -29.82 11.82
N PHE A 202 1.65 -30.08 13.12
CA PHE A 202 2.22 -31.27 13.77
C PHE A 202 1.46 -32.57 13.48
N ALA A 203 0.13 -32.52 13.32
CA ALA A 203 -0.66 -33.69 12.91
C ALA A 203 -0.42 -34.05 11.43
N GLY A 204 -0.12 -33.07 10.58
CA GLY A 204 0.24 -33.29 9.17
C GLY A 204 1.67 -33.78 8.92
N SER A 205 2.56 -33.71 9.91
CA SER A 205 3.97 -34.17 9.81
C SER A 205 4.28 -35.44 10.60
N GLY A 206 3.31 -36.00 11.33
CA GLY A 206 3.49 -37.11 12.27
C GLY A 206 3.16 -38.52 11.77
N ILE A 207 3.23 -38.83 10.46
CA ILE A 207 3.05 -40.21 9.95
C ILE A 207 4.31 -40.79 9.25
N ALA A 208 5.45 -40.10 9.28
CA ALA A 208 6.65 -40.63 8.62
C ALA A 208 7.96 -40.39 9.37
N VAL A 209 8.04 -40.78 10.65
CA VAL A 209 9.27 -41.32 11.26
C VAL A 209 8.87 -42.21 12.44
N THR A 210 8.80 -43.53 12.24
CA THR A 210 8.93 -44.49 13.34
C THR A 210 10.42 -44.78 13.49
N ASP A 211 11.07 -44.19 14.48
CA ASP A 211 12.35 -44.71 14.94
C ASP A 211 12.10 -45.69 16.08
N ALA A 212 12.63 -46.89 15.89
CA ALA A 212 12.53 -48.03 16.77
C ALA A 212 13.70 -48.00 17.76
N ALA A 213 13.62 -47.11 18.74
CA ALA A 213 14.44 -47.19 19.94
C ALA A 213 13.64 -46.59 21.09
N GLY A 214 13.08 -47.48 21.91
CA GLY A 214 12.36 -47.10 23.10
C GLY A 214 13.30 -46.53 24.14
N ASP A 215 13.14 -45.24 24.44
CA ASP A 215 13.51 -44.65 25.72
C ASP A 215 12.49 -43.60 26.11
N ARG A 216 11.79 -43.86 27.22
CA ARG A 216 10.83 -42.93 27.82
C ARG A 216 11.60 -42.00 28.76
N PRO A 217 11.64 -40.67 28.56
CA PRO A 217 12.21 -39.79 29.57
C PRO A 217 11.24 -39.65 30.74
N SER A 218 11.60 -40.24 31.88
CA SER A 218 10.93 -40.01 33.16
C SER A 218 11.29 -38.62 33.69
N LEU A 219 10.29 -37.81 34.02
CA LEU A 219 10.41 -36.56 34.77
C LEU A 219 10.79 -36.88 36.22
N GLY A 220 12.09 -37.02 36.47
CA GLY A 220 12.67 -37.11 37.79
C GLY A 220 14.01 -36.40 37.79
N ASN A 221 14.16 -35.43 38.70
CA ASN A 221 15.39 -34.71 39.06
C ASN A 221 15.69 -33.43 38.27
N LEU A 222 15.02 -32.35 38.67
CA LEU A 222 15.60 -31.01 38.62
C LEU A 222 15.85 -30.55 40.06
N SER A 223 17.04 -30.87 40.55
CA SER A 223 17.62 -30.24 41.74
C SER A 223 18.19 -28.88 41.35
N LEU A 224 17.70 -27.82 41.99
CA LEU A 224 18.26 -26.49 41.94
C LEU A 224 19.62 -26.48 42.64
N HIS A 225 20.70 -26.55 41.87
CA HIS A 225 22.02 -26.10 42.34
C HIS A 225 22.50 -24.93 41.50
N HIS A 226 22.46 -23.78 42.17
CA HIS A 226 23.24 -22.60 41.92
C HIS A 226 24.73 -22.97 41.78
N ARG A 227 25.30 -22.69 40.60
CA ARG A 227 26.72 -22.39 40.42
C ARG A 227 26.82 -21.15 39.56
N ASP A 228 27.39 -20.13 40.15
CA ASP A 228 27.83 -18.92 39.50
C ASP A 228 29.01 -19.18 38.56
N ASP A 229 29.13 -18.22 37.64
CA ASP A 229 30.29 -17.81 36.86
C ASP A 229 30.69 -18.60 35.60
N ALA A 230 30.90 -17.80 34.54
CA ALA A 230 31.38 -18.11 33.20
C ALA A 230 30.36 -18.68 32.19
N THR A 231 29.26 -17.97 31.91
CA THR A 231 28.66 -17.96 30.55
C THR A 231 27.75 -16.77 30.21
N THR A 232 27.81 -15.68 30.97
CA THR A 232 27.17 -14.39 30.61
C THR A 232 28.13 -13.50 29.81
N ALA A 233 28.55 -13.97 28.63
CA ALA A 233 29.26 -13.17 27.63
C ALA A 233 28.94 -13.59 26.19
N ALA A 234 27.69 -13.92 25.92
CA ALA A 234 27.12 -13.89 24.57
C ALA A 234 25.79 -13.14 24.59
N ALA A 235 25.80 -11.91 25.12
CA ALA A 235 24.81 -10.93 24.71
C ALA A 235 24.88 -10.84 23.18
N ALA A 236 23.75 -11.07 22.50
CA ALA A 236 23.65 -11.01 21.05
C ALA A 236 24.40 -9.78 20.53
N ALA A 237 25.46 -9.99 19.75
CA ALA A 237 26.15 -8.89 19.10
C ALA A 237 25.11 -8.07 18.33
N THR A 238 24.89 -6.82 18.75
CA THR A 238 24.05 -5.87 18.05
C THR A 238 24.63 -5.75 16.66
N TYR A 239 23.89 -6.20 15.65
CA TYR A 239 24.34 -6.03 14.28
C TYR A 239 24.38 -4.52 14.02
N ARG A 240 25.52 -3.98 13.61
CA ARG A 240 25.67 -2.54 13.35
C ARG A 240 25.91 -2.34 11.87
N LEU A 241 25.05 -1.54 11.25
CA LEU A 241 25.32 -0.92 9.97
C LEU A 241 25.87 0.47 10.25
N SER A 242 26.94 0.85 9.56
CA SER A 242 27.51 2.18 9.68
C SER A 242 27.08 3.06 8.50
N ALA A 243 26.95 4.36 8.73
CA ALA A 243 26.47 5.32 7.73
C ALA A 243 27.37 5.44 6.49
N ASP A 244 28.63 4.99 6.57
CA ASP A 244 29.56 4.85 5.45
C ASP A 244 29.16 3.74 4.45
N THR A 245 28.27 2.82 4.85
CA THR A 245 27.69 1.80 3.97
C THR A 245 26.58 2.30 3.06
N LEU A 246 26.13 3.54 3.25
CA LEU A 246 25.17 4.22 2.38
C LEU A 246 25.91 5.05 1.34
N ALA A 247 25.24 5.26 0.20
CA ALA A 247 25.71 6.09 -0.89
C ALA A 247 26.06 7.51 -0.41
N GLN A 248 27.07 8.09 -1.02
CA GLN A 248 27.52 9.46 -0.76
C GLN A 248 27.03 10.38 -1.89
N PRO A 249 26.90 11.70 -1.64
CA PRO A 249 26.38 12.63 -2.63
C PRO A 249 27.11 12.59 -3.99
N GLU A 250 28.43 12.37 -3.99
CA GLU A 250 29.24 12.26 -5.21
C GLU A 250 28.88 11.01 -6.03
N GLN A 251 28.52 9.92 -5.36
CA GLN A 251 28.07 8.68 -6.00
C GLN A 251 26.66 8.85 -6.59
N VAL A 252 25.79 9.57 -5.89
CA VAL A 252 24.45 9.93 -6.41
C VAL A 252 24.59 10.84 -7.63
N GLY A 253 25.48 11.85 -7.58
CA GLY A 253 25.77 12.74 -8.71
C GLY A 253 26.39 12.02 -9.91
N SER A 254 27.28 11.07 -9.68
CA SER A 254 27.85 10.24 -10.75
C SER A 254 26.80 9.36 -11.44
N ALA A 255 25.80 8.88 -10.68
CA ALA A 255 24.76 8.00 -11.18
C ALA A 255 23.58 8.75 -11.83
N LEU A 256 23.10 9.83 -11.22
CA LEU A 256 21.88 10.54 -11.62
C LEU A 256 22.15 11.91 -12.26
N GLY A 257 23.42 12.34 -12.30
CA GLY A 257 23.85 13.64 -12.81
C GLY A 257 23.58 14.80 -11.84
N GLY A 258 24.36 15.87 -11.97
CA GLY A 258 24.22 17.09 -11.16
C GLY A 258 24.88 17.01 -9.79
N ALA A 259 24.80 18.11 -9.03
CA ALA A 259 25.31 18.19 -7.67
C ALA A 259 24.22 17.79 -6.67
N TRP A 260 24.62 17.03 -5.63
CA TRP A 260 23.72 16.48 -4.63
C TRP A 260 24.22 16.79 -3.23
N MET A 261 23.29 16.83 -2.28
CA MET A 261 23.58 17.01 -0.85
C MET A 261 22.75 16.04 -0.02
N THR A 262 23.34 15.50 1.04
CA THR A 262 22.62 14.70 2.04
C THR A 262 21.64 15.60 2.81
N THR A 263 20.38 15.19 2.89
CA THR A 263 19.36 15.88 3.68
C THR A 263 19.15 15.23 5.04
N LEU A 264 19.09 13.89 5.08
CA LEU A 264 18.90 13.13 6.31
C LEU A 264 19.71 11.83 6.23
N THR A 265 20.30 11.42 7.35
CA THR A 265 20.73 10.04 7.59
C THR A 265 20.09 9.57 8.88
N SER A 266 19.49 8.38 8.88
CA SER A 266 18.76 7.81 10.02
C SER A 266 19.12 6.34 10.19
N ASP A 267 19.29 5.91 11.44
CA ASP A 267 19.56 4.54 11.90
C ASP A 267 18.35 3.89 12.60
N ASP A 268 17.40 4.71 13.05
CA ASP A 268 16.12 4.28 13.60
C ASP A 268 15.00 4.45 12.58
N ASP A 269 14.97 3.62 11.54
CA ASP A 269 13.94 3.77 10.52
C ASP A 269 12.59 3.18 10.97
N ASN A 270 11.91 3.88 11.89
CA ASN A 270 10.50 3.68 12.19
C ASN A 270 9.57 4.19 11.06
N GLY A 271 10.10 4.37 9.83
CA GLY A 271 9.44 5.01 8.70
C GLY A 271 9.74 6.51 8.56
N ALA A 272 10.91 6.97 9.04
CA ALA A 272 11.32 8.37 8.96
C ALA A 272 11.73 8.77 7.53
N VAL A 273 12.18 7.80 6.73
CA VAL A 273 12.41 7.99 5.29
C VAL A 273 11.27 7.35 4.51
N ALA A 274 10.33 8.18 4.07
CA ALA A 274 9.26 7.74 3.18
C ALA A 274 9.76 7.78 1.73
N LEU A 275 10.09 6.60 1.18
CA LEU A 275 10.31 6.46 -0.26
C LEU A 275 8.97 6.62 -1.00
N PRO A 276 8.95 7.12 -2.25
CA PRO A 276 7.75 7.07 -3.08
C PRO A 276 7.17 5.66 -3.10
N CYS A 277 5.84 5.53 -3.07
CA CYS A 277 5.12 4.25 -3.03
C CYS A 277 5.36 3.35 -1.79
N GLN A 278 6.19 3.74 -0.81
CA GLN A 278 6.48 2.91 0.36
C GLN A 278 5.23 2.64 1.20
N ARG A 279 5.01 1.38 1.58
CA ARG A 279 3.85 0.97 2.39
C ARG A 279 4.27 0.39 3.73
N GLY A 280 4.30 1.26 4.73
CA GLY A 280 4.65 0.95 6.12
C GLY A 280 6.06 1.39 6.48
N ALA A 281 6.41 1.25 7.76
CA ALA A 281 7.71 1.69 8.29
C ALA A 281 8.88 0.98 7.60
N LEU A 282 8.91 -0.37 7.65
CA LEU A 282 10.00 -1.18 7.10
C LEU A 282 9.49 -2.42 6.37
N ALA A 283 10.29 -2.89 5.41
CA ALA A 283 10.02 -4.11 4.66
C ALA A 283 10.21 -5.34 5.56
N ASP A 284 11.31 -5.42 6.30
CA ASP A 284 11.46 -6.32 7.45
C ASP A 284 10.83 -5.66 8.70
N PRO A 285 9.85 -6.28 9.37
CA PRO A 285 9.28 -5.71 10.60
C PRO A 285 10.20 -5.80 11.83
N HIS A 286 11.22 -6.66 11.82
CA HIS A 286 12.14 -6.87 12.94
C HIS A 286 13.60 -7.04 12.44
N PRO A 287 14.16 -6.06 11.71
CA PRO A 287 15.52 -6.15 11.27
C PRO A 287 16.47 -6.03 12.48
N ARG A 288 17.66 -6.59 12.34
CA ARG A 288 18.74 -6.43 13.33
C ARG A 288 19.35 -5.02 13.28
N ALA A 289 19.30 -4.38 12.11
CA ALA A 289 19.66 -2.98 11.90
C ALA A 289 18.93 -2.43 10.67
N ALA A 290 18.65 -1.13 10.68
CA ALA A 290 18.13 -0.38 9.55
C ALA A 290 18.97 0.89 9.36
N LEU A 291 19.10 1.34 8.13
CA LEU A 291 19.71 2.62 7.79
C LEU A 291 18.93 3.23 6.63
N ALA A 292 18.80 4.55 6.63
CA ALA A 292 18.25 5.28 5.52
C ALA A 292 18.99 6.60 5.32
N ARG A 293 19.10 7.04 4.06
CA ARG A 293 19.65 8.35 3.70
C ARG A 293 18.84 8.97 2.57
N THR A 294 18.58 10.26 2.67
CA THR A 294 17.93 11.05 1.61
C THR A 294 18.86 12.13 1.09
N PHE A 295 18.65 12.48 -0.17
CA PHE A 295 19.44 13.47 -0.89
C PHE A 295 18.53 14.42 -1.64
N VAL A 296 18.99 15.65 -1.79
CA VAL A 296 18.39 16.68 -2.64
C VAL A 296 19.43 17.13 -3.67
N GLY A 297 19.02 17.24 -4.92
CA GLY A 297 19.87 17.77 -5.97
C GLY A 297 19.81 19.30 -6.06
N ASP A 298 20.77 19.88 -6.78
CA ASP A 298 20.90 21.32 -7.06
C ASP A 298 19.59 22.03 -7.47
N LYS A 299 18.77 21.37 -8.28
CA LYS A 299 17.48 21.90 -8.75
C LYS A 299 16.35 21.84 -7.71
N LYS A 300 16.63 21.43 -6.46
CA LYS A 300 15.73 21.24 -5.28
C LYS A 300 14.46 20.41 -5.50
N THR A 301 14.15 20.06 -6.74
CA THR A 301 12.96 19.32 -7.21
C THR A 301 13.31 17.90 -7.63
N ILE A 302 14.59 17.54 -7.55
CA ILE A 302 15.08 16.18 -7.75
C ILE A 302 15.54 15.64 -6.41
N THR A 303 15.10 14.43 -6.09
CA THR A 303 15.37 13.79 -4.81
C THR A 303 15.87 12.38 -5.04
N ALA A 304 16.68 11.89 -4.12
CA ALA A 304 17.10 10.51 -4.10
C ALA A 304 17.05 10.00 -2.67
N ALA A 305 16.98 8.68 -2.51
CA ALA A 305 17.02 8.06 -1.21
C ALA A 305 17.55 6.64 -1.30
N GLN A 306 18.15 6.17 -0.22
CA GLN A 306 18.57 4.79 -0.03
C GLN A 306 18.04 4.30 1.31
N THR A 307 17.57 3.06 1.35
CA THR A 307 17.29 2.31 2.57
C THR A 307 18.08 1.01 2.55
N THR A 308 18.56 0.58 3.72
CA THR A 308 19.29 -0.67 3.91
C THR A 308 18.80 -1.35 5.17
N LEU A 309 18.47 -2.64 5.07
CA LEU A 309 18.01 -3.47 6.17
C LEU A 309 18.95 -4.67 6.33
N ALA A 310 19.35 -4.96 7.56
CA ALA A 310 20.00 -6.21 7.94
C ALA A 310 18.99 -7.11 8.65
N SER A 311 18.49 -8.12 7.94
CA SER A 311 17.52 -9.07 8.47
C SER A 311 18.14 -10.11 9.40
N ALA A 312 17.31 -10.78 10.20
CA ALA A 312 17.77 -11.85 11.07
C ALA A 312 18.26 -13.10 10.30
N THR A 313 17.70 -13.34 9.12
CA THR A 313 18.00 -14.51 8.27
C THR A 313 17.91 -14.14 6.79
N SER A 314 18.51 -14.95 5.91
CA SER A 314 18.40 -14.75 4.46
C SER A 314 16.96 -14.91 3.95
N THR A 315 16.15 -15.76 4.60
CA THR A 315 14.71 -15.88 4.31
C THR A 315 13.94 -14.61 4.68
N ALA A 316 14.25 -13.99 5.82
CA ALA A 316 13.67 -12.70 6.19
C ALA A 316 14.12 -11.60 5.21
N ALA A 317 15.38 -11.60 4.77
CA ALA A 317 15.88 -10.67 3.75
C ALA A 317 15.16 -10.87 2.40
N GLN A 318 14.91 -12.12 2.00
CA GLN A 318 14.11 -12.46 0.80
C GLN A 318 12.69 -11.91 0.91
N ALA A 319 12.05 -12.09 2.06
CA ALA A 319 10.71 -11.56 2.29
C ALA A 319 10.70 -10.02 2.27
N ALA A 320 11.72 -9.38 2.85
CA ALA A 320 11.89 -7.93 2.79
C ALA A 320 12.07 -7.44 1.35
N TYR A 321 12.94 -8.08 0.56
CA TYR A 321 13.14 -7.80 -0.86
C TYR A 321 11.82 -7.88 -1.64
N THR A 322 11.08 -8.98 -1.51
CA THR A 322 9.80 -9.17 -2.19
C THR A 322 8.76 -8.14 -1.73
N LYS A 323 8.72 -7.79 -0.44
CA LYS A 323 7.80 -6.80 0.10
C LYS A 323 8.11 -5.38 -0.40
N THR A 324 9.39 -5.01 -0.47
CA THR A 324 9.81 -3.73 -1.06
C THR A 324 9.38 -3.64 -2.53
N LEU A 325 9.58 -4.70 -3.32
CA LEU A 325 9.09 -4.73 -4.70
C LEU A 325 7.56 -4.60 -4.79
N GLY A 326 6.83 -5.22 -3.86
CA GLY A 326 5.36 -5.14 -3.78
C GLY A 326 4.84 -3.72 -3.50
N TRP A 327 5.62 -2.87 -2.84
CA TRP A 327 5.27 -1.46 -2.63
C TRP A 327 5.19 -0.69 -3.96
N TYR A 328 6.20 -0.86 -4.82
CA TYR A 328 6.24 -0.23 -6.15
C TYR A 328 5.30 -0.91 -7.15
N GLY A 329 5.24 -2.25 -7.15
CA GLY A 329 4.37 -3.01 -8.03
C GLY A 329 2.88 -2.80 -7.79
N GLY A 330 2.51 -2.28 -6.61
CA GLY A 330 1.15 -1.89 -6.21
C GLY A 330 1.09 -0.49 -5.61
N CYS A 331 1.85 0.45 -6.19
CA CYS A 331 1.90 1.83 -5.75
C CYS A 331 0.49 2.44 -5.70
N ARG A 332 0.23 3.20 -4.63
CA ARG A 332 -1.08 3.87 -4.40
C ARG A 332 -0.97 5.39 -4.37
N ASP A 333 0.23 5.90 -4.65
CA ASP A 333 0.44 7.33 -4.80
C ASP A 333 -0.34 7.79 -6.04
N SER A 334 -0.92 8.98 -5.95
CA SER A 334 -1.80 9.48 -7.00
C SER A 334 -1.06 9.61 -8.32
N ARG A 335 -1.69 9.14 -9.40
CA ARG A 335 -1.19 9.24 -10.78
C ARG A 335 0.20 8.63 -11.01
N VAL A 336 0.57 7.60 -10.26
CA VAL A 336 1.81 6.84 -10.52
C VAL A 336 1.53 5.63 -11.40
N GLN A 337 2.30 5.48 -12.48
CA GLN A 337 2.26 4.33 -13.38
C GLN A 337 3.60 3.59 -13.39
N LEU A 338 3.58 2.26 -13.33
CA LEU A 338 4.73 1.38 -13.52
C LEU A 338 4.96 1.16 -15.02
N LEU A 339 6.08 1.66 -15.53
CA LEU A 339 6.46 1.59 -16.93
C LEU A 339 7.26 0.32 -17.22
N ALA A 340 8.30 0.04 -16.43
CA ALA A 340 9.23 -1.06 -16.69
C ALA A 340 9.64 -1.80 -15.40
N THR A 341 10.03 -3.05 -15.58
CA THR A 341 10.62 -3.89 -14.53
C THR A 341 11.71 -4.74 -15.17
N GLU A 342 12.91 -4.68 -14.62
CA GLU A 342 14.08 -5.40 -15.11
C GLU A 342 14.71 -6.15 -13.94
N ARG A 343 14.97 -7.45 -14.13
CA ARG A 343 15.86 -8.18 -13.22
C ARG A 343 17.29 -7.91 -13.63
N VAL A 344 18.13 -7.60 -12.66
CA VAL A 344 19.54 -7.32 -12.89
C VAL A 344 20.37 -8.42 -12.24
N SER A 345 21.07 -9.18 -13.06
CA SER A 345 22.06 -10.15 -12.58
C SER A 345 23.40 -9.44 -12.36
N GLY A 346 24.26 -10.00 -11.50
CA GLY A 346 25.55 -9.41 -11.14
C GLY A 346 25.45 -8.29 -10.09
N LEU A 347 24.28 -8.04 -9.50
CA LEU A 347 24.09 -7.11 -8.38
C LEU A 347 23.49 -7.85 -7.18
N GLY A 348 24.33 -8.46 -6.35
CA GLY A 348 23.87 -9.23 -5.20
C GLY A 348 23.31 -10.60 -5.59
N ASP A 349 22.62 -11.26 -4.64
CA ASP A 349 21.91 -12.52 -4.90
C ASP A 349 20.69 -12.28 -5.80
N GLN A 350 20.06 -11.12 -5.65
CA GLN A 350 18.90 -10.68 -6.44
C GLN A 350 18.93 -9.16 -6.58
N ALA A 351 18.68 -8.65 -7.79
CA ALA A 351 18.37 -7.26 -8.00
C ALA A 351 17.25 -7.07 -9.02
N THR A 352 16.41 -6.07 -8.77
CA THR A 352 15.36 -5.65 -9.69
C THR A 352 15.35 -4.12 -9.76
N VAL A 353 15.29 -3.59 -10.97
CA VAL A 353 15.11 -2.18 -11.27
C VAL A 353 13.70 -1.95 -11.78
N LEU A 354 13.04 -0.91 -11.28
CA LEU A 354 11.71 -0.50 -11.70
C LEU A 354 11.74 0.95 -12.17
N LEU A 355 10.94 1.22 -13.19
CA LEU A 355 10.71 2.57 -13.66
C LEU A 355 9.24 2.90 -13.50
N LEU A 356 8.96 3.96 -12.76
CA LEU A 356 7.61 4.50 -12.63
C LEU A 356 7.59 5.94 -13.14
N ARG A 357 6.40 6.42 -13.51
CA ARG A 357 6.13 7.81 -13.84
C ARG A 357 5.03 8.35 -12.97
N ASN A 358 5.27 9.49 -12.35
CA ASN A 358 4.23 10.30 -11.72
C ASN A 358 3.77 11.34 -12.74
N TRP A 359 2.50 11.25 -13.13
CA TRP A 359 1.85 12.11 -14.12
C TRP A 359 1.26 13.39 -13.53
N THR A 360 1.46 13.64 -12.23
CA THR A 360 1.12 14.91 -11.58
C THR A 360 2.06 15.99 -12.10
N SER A 361 1.52 17.14 -12.52
CA SER A 361 2.34 18.25 -13.00
C SER A 361 3.20 18.86 -11.88
N PRO A 362 4.51 19.08 -12.08
CA PRO A 362 5.29 18.67 -13.26
C PRO A 362 5.59 17.18 -13.23
N GLU A 363 5.44 16.49 -14.38
CA GLU A 363 5.68 15.05 -14.48
C GLU A 363 7.09 14.65 -14.03
N ARG A 364 7.20 13.51 -13.35
CA ARG A 364 8.47 12.98 -12.83
C ARG A 364 8.65 11.50 -13.14
N THR A 365 9.89 11.13 -13.39
CA THR A 365 10.32 9.73 -13.44
C THR A 365 10.81 9.32 -12.06
N ILE A 366 10.32 8.19 -11.56
CA ILE A 366 10.74 7.56 -10.31
C ILE A 366 11.49 6.28 -10.70
N ALA A 367 12.81 6.31 -10.63
CA ALA A 367 13.67 5.17 -10.89
C ALA A 367 14.00 4.48 -9.56
N VAL A 368 13.83 3.16 -9.50
CA VAL A 368 13.97 2.39 -8.25
C VAL A 368 14.86 1.18 -8.51
N GLY A 369 15.85 0.96 -7.66
CA GLY A 369 16.65 -0.26 -7.63
C GLY A 369 16.49 -0.95 -6.29
N VAL A 370 16.19 -2.24 -6.27
CA VAL A 370 16.11 -3.06 -5.05
C VAL A 370 17.03 -4.25 -5.21
N ALA A 371 17.90 -4.49 -4.24
CA ALA A 371 18.82 -5.63 -4.22
C ALA A 371 18.83 -6.35 -2.87
N ARG A 372 19.16 -7.63 -2.90
CA ARG A 372 19.42 -8.49 -1.75
C ARG A 372 20.79 -9.13 -1.88
N THR A 373 21.56 -9.15 -0.79
CA THR A 373 22.84 -9.85 -0.67
C THR A 373 22.93 -10.51 0.72
N GLY A 374 22.78 -11.83 0.77
CA GLY A 374 22.76 -12.64 1.97
C GLY A 374 21.58 -12.30 2.89
N VAL A 375 21.88 -11.68 4.04
CA VAL A 375 20.89 -11.19 5.02
C VAL A 375 20.57 -9.70 4.85
N LEU A 376 21.17 -9.04 3.86
CA LEU A 376 21.04 -7.59 3.63
C LEU A 376 20.13 -7.31 2.45
N THR A 377 19.29 -6.29 2.59
CA THR A 377 18.46 -5.76 1.50
C THR A 377 18.69 -4.27 1.41
N THR A 378 18.88 -3.74 0.20
CA THR A 378 19.00 -2.29 -0.04
C THR A 378 18.07 -1.85 -1.16
N ALA A 379 17.48 -0.68 -1.02
CA ALA A 379 16.67 -0.05 -2.06
C ALA A 379 17.15 1.38 -2.27
N VAL A 380 17.40 1.75 -3.53
CA VAL A 380 17.74 3.11 -3.96
C VAL A 380 16.61 3.65 -4.82
N THR A 381 16.30 4.93 -4.68
CA THR A 381 15.30 5.62 -5.49
C THR A 381 15.83 6.95 -5.96
N GLY A 382 15.45 7.36 -7.16
CA GLY A 382 15.67 8.70 -7.70
C GLY A 382 14.39 9.24 -8.33
N THR A 383 13.95 10.43 -7.92
CA THR A 383 12.88 11.19 -8.55
C THR A 383 13.48 12.31 -9.38
N ILE A 384 13.42 12.18 -10.69
CA ILE A 384 14.08 13.07 -11.66
C ILE A 384 13.09 13.57 -12.72
N PRO A 385 13.40 14.65 -13.46
CA PRO A 385 12.54 15.14 -14.53
C PRO A 385 12.35 14.07 -15.61
N VAL A 386 11.20 14.08 -16.28
CA VAL A 386 10.99 13.22 -17.46
C VAL A 386 11.97 13.62 -18.57
N ALA A 387 12.65 12.64 -19.12
CA ALA A 387 13.56 12.79 -20.25
C ALA A 387 12.93 12.23 -21.53
N LYS A 388 13.55 12.52 -22.68
CA LYS A 388 13.13 11.96 -23.98
C LYS A 388 13.29 10.44 -24.07
N SER A 389 14.16 9.87 -23.22
CA SER A 389 14.42 8.45 -23.11
C SER A 389 14.58 8.08 -21.65
N ASP A 390 14.07 6.90 -21.29
CA ASP A 390 14.16 6.35 -19.94
C ASP A 390 15.49 5.63 -19.67
N ALA A 391 16.31 5.41 -20.70
CA ALA A 391 17.58 4.68 -20.58
C ALA A 391 18.57 5.32 -19.57
N PRO A 392 18.76 6.65 -19.54
CA PRO A 392 19.64 7.28 -18.54
C PRO A 392 19.14 7.12 -17.10
N ALA A 393 17.82 7.17 -16.89
CA ALA A 393 17.23 6.96 -15.57
C ALA A 393 17.49 5.53 -15.08
N THR A 394 17.31 4.57 -15.98
CA THR A 394 17.48 3.14 -15.72
C THR A 394 18.95 2.77 -15.49
N SER A 395 19.86 3.25 -16.34
CA SER A 395 21.29 3.01 -16.17
C SER A 395 21.84 3.70 -14.91
N GLY A 396 21.40 4.93 -14.65
CA GLY A 396 21.77 5.69 -13.46
C GLY A 396 21.37 4.98 -12.17
N VAL A 397 20.10 4.58 -12.04
CA VAL A 397 19.66 3.87 -10.83
C VAL A 397 20.31 2.49 -10.69
N THR A 398 20.61 1.80 -11.80
CA THR A 398 21.34 0.52 -11.79
C THR A 398 22.77 0.70 -11.28
N SER A 399 23.46 1.76 -11.73
CA SER A 399 24.80 2.11 -11.25
C SER A 399 24.82 2.47 -9.76
N LEU A 400 23.83 3.25 -9.32
CA LEU A 400 23.66 3.59 -7.90
C LEU A 400 23.39 2.35 -7.05
N LEU A 401 22.54 1.43 -7.53
CA LEU A 401 22.27 0.16 -6.85
C LEU A 401 23.52 -0.70 -6.77
N GLY A 402 24.33 -0.77 -7.83
CA GLY A 402 25.59 -1.50 -7.82
C GLY A 402 26.60 -0.94 -6.83
N THR A 403 26.65 0.39 -6.69
CA THR A 403 27.44 1.07 -5.67
C THR A 403 26.97 0.72 -4.25
N ALA A 404 25.65 0.77 -4.02
CA ALA A 404 25.05 0.41 -2.74
C ALA A 404 25.34 -1.06 -2.35
N VAL A 405 25.18 -2.00 -3.30
CA VAL A 405 25.52 -3.41 -3.07
C VAL A 405 27.01 -3.59 -2.76
N GLN A 406 27.89 -2.91 -3.51
CA GLN A 406 29.33 -3.00 -3.29
C GLN A 406 29.75 -2.50 -1.90
N GLN A 407 29.09 -1.48 -1.37
CA GLN A 407 29.33 -0.98 0.00
C GLN A 407 28.90 -1.99 1.07
N LEU A 408 27.89 -2.80 0.78
CA LEU A 408 27.39 -3.85 1.69
C LEU A 408 28.22 -5.12 1.66
N CYS A 409 29.04 -5.35 0.63
CA CYS A 409 29.85 -6.56 0.47
C CYS A 409 30.83 -6.85 1.61
N ARG A 410 31.23 -5.84 2.38
CA ARG A 410 32.12 -6.00 3.54
C ARG A 410 31.36 -6.23 4.85
N GLN A 411 30.02 -6.21 4.82
CA GLN A 411 29.20 -6.35 6.00
C GLN A 411 28.98 -7.84 6.36
N PRO A 412 28.89 -8.18 7.66
CA PRO A 412 28.66 -9.55 8.08
C PRO A 412 27.37 -10.13 7.50
N GLY A 413 27.44 -11.33 6.91
CA GLY A 413 26.26 -11.97 6.32
C GLY A 413 25.83 -11.41 4.96
N ALA A 414 26.66 -10.59 4.31
CA ALA A 414 26.55 -10.34 2.88
C ALA A 414 26.70 -11.66 2.09
N GLY A 415 25.98 -11.76 0.97
CA GLY A 415 26.00 -12.88 0.04
C GLY A 415 26.82 -12.54 -1.21
N ALA A 416 26.27 -12.79 -2.39
CA ALA A 416 26.90 -12.39 -3.64
C ALA A 416 27.11 -10.87 -3.72
N CYS A 417 28.12 -10.46 -4.46
CA CYS A 417 28.56 -9.07 -4.59
C CYS A 417 28.47 -8.57 -6.03
N THR A 418 28.81 -7.31 -6.24
CA THR A 418 28.73 -6.68 -7.56
C THR A 418 29.75 -7.30 -8.53
N THR A 419 29.27 -7.73 -9.70
CA THR A 419 30.04 -8.08 -10.89
C THR A 419 29.55 -7.22 -12.06
N GLN A 420 29.82 -7.60 -13.31
CA GLN A 420 29.24 -6.92 -14.46
C GLN A 420 27.70 -7.02 -14.43
N PRO A 421 26.96 -5.91 -14.32
CA PRO A 421 25.51 -5.95 -14.26
C PRO A 421 24.91 -6.29 -15.64
N VAL A 422 23.94 -7.20 -15.68
CA VAL A 422 23.18 -7.51 -16.90
C VAL A 422 21.69 -7.45 -16.59
N ALA A 423 21.00 -6.51 -17.22
CA ALA A 423 19.56 -6.30 -17.07
C ALA A 423 18.76 -7.10 -18.09
N ALA A 424 17.64 -7.67 -17.65
CA ALA A 424 16.68 -8.37 -18.50
C ALA A 424 15.25 -8.02 -18.08
N ALA A 425 14.39 -7.79 -19.06
CA ALA A 425 12.98 -7.51 -18.83
C ALA A 425 12.31 -8.59 -17.96
N ALA A 426 11.45 -8.17 -17.05
CA ALA A 426 10.75 -9.05 -16.12
C ALA A 426 9.28 -8.64 -15.95
N PRO A 427 8.41 -9.57 -15.52
CA PRO A 427 7.03 -9.22 -15.16
C PRO A 427 7.01 -8.17 -14.03
N PRO A 428 6.00 -7.27 -14.02
CA PRO A 428 5.82 -6.33 -12.94
C PRO A 428 5.64 -7.08 -11.61
N PRO A 429 6.10 -6.55 -10.46
CA PRO A 429 6.01 -7.27 -9.20
C PRO A 429 4.56 -7.59 -8.84
N ALA A 430 4.34 -8.79 -8.29
CA ALA A 430 3.03 -9.22 -7.82
C ALA A 430 2.43 -8.19 -6.86
N SER A 431 1.19 -7.78 -7.11
CA SER A 431 0.51 -6.76 -6.32
C SER A 431 -1.01 -6.92 -6.37
N GLY A 432 -1.69 -6.38 -5.36
CA GLY A 432 -3.14 -6.54 -5.19
C GLY A 432 -3.51 -7.90 -4.61
N ALA A 433 -4.83 -8.12 -4.44
CA ALA A 433 -5.36 -9.41 -4.01
C ALA A 433 -5.26 -10.47 -5.11
N GLU A 434 -5.32 -10.04 -6.38
CA GLU A 434 -5.27 -10.88 -7.57
C GLU A 434 -4.14 -10.40 -8.49
N PRO A 435 -2.89 -10.87 -8.31
CA PRO A 435 -1.73 -10.38 -9.07
C PRO A 435 -1.79 -10.65 -10.58
N ALA A 436 -2.67 -11.57 -11.01
CA ALA A 436 -2.90 -11.88 -12.42
C ALA A 436 -3.77 -10.84 -13.14
N LEU A 437 -4.50 -10.00 -12.40
CA LEU A 437 -5.21 -8.83 -12.93
C LEU A 437 -4.31 -7.60 -12.86
N MET A 438 -4.57 -6.64 -13.75
CA MET A 438 -3.95 -5.32 -13.67
C MET A 438 -4.42 -4.59 -12.40
N ASN A 439 -3.64 -3.62 -11.95
CA ASN A 439 -3.95 -2.68 -10.88
C ASN A 439 -3.82 -1.23 -11.37
N GLU A 440 -4.24 -0.24 -10.59
CA GLU A 440 -4.24 1.18 -10.96
C GLU A 440 -2.88 1.67 -11.46
N VAL A 441 -1.79 1.18 -10.85
CA VAL A 441 -0.40 1.49 -11.23
C VAL A 441 -0.02 0.96 -12.63
N ASP A 442 -0.79 0.04 -13.21
CA ASP A 442 -0.54 -0.46 -14.56
C ASP A 442 -1.14 0.47 -15.64
N LEU A 443 -2.09 1.33 -15.28
CA LEU A 443 -2.89 2.09 -16.24
C LEU A 443 -2.22 3.42 -16.63
N PRO A 444 -2.18 3.76 -17.93
CA PRO A 444 -1.73 5.07 -18.39
C PRO A 444 -2.75 6.16 -18.05
N PRO A 445 -2.35 7.45 -18.01
CA PRO A 445 -3.30 8.55 -17.94
C PRO A 445 -4.18 8.59 -19.21
N VAL A 446 -5.34 9.24 -19.10
CA VAL A 446 -6.17 9.56 -20.27
C VAL A 446 -6.09 11.05 -20.57
N THR A 447 -6.32 11.42 -21.83
CA THR A 447 -6.21 12.80 -22.29
C THR A 447 -7.18 13.73 -21.57
N GLY A 448 -6.67 14.82 -21.01
CA GLY A 448 -7.48 15.88 -20.41
C GLY A 448 -8.11 15.56 -19.06
N VAL A 449 -7.67 14.49 -18.37
CA VAL A 449 -8.13 14.12 -17.03
C VAL A 449 -6.94 14.06 -16.07
N GLU A 450 -7.05 14.78 -14.97
CA GLU A 450 -5.98 14.84 -13.96
C GLU A 450 -6.26 13.94 -12.75
N GLU A 451 -7.46 13.43 -12.64
CA GLU A 451 -7.89 12.54 -11.58
C GLU A 451 -7.38 11.10 -11.80
N PRO A 452 -7.05 10.37 -10.72
CA PRO A 452 -6.48 9.03 -10.83
C PRO A 452 -7.54 7.98 -11.17
N TRP A 453 -7.08 6.89 -11.80
CA TRP A 453 -7.86 5.66 -11.92
C TRP A 453 -8.21 5.08 -10.55
N VAL A 454 -9.42 4.53 -10.45
CA VAL A 454 -9.90 3.76 -9.30
C VAL A 454 -10.43 2.43 -9.81
N GLY A 455 -9.82 1.33 -9.35
CA GLY A 455 -10.24 -0.02 -9.69
C GLY A 455 -11.28 -0.56 -8.71
N THR A 456 -12.28 -1.28 -9.22
CA THR A 456 -13.14 -2.12 -8.40
C THR A 456 -12.35 -3.30 -7.85
N ALA A 457 -12.83 -3.90 -6.76
CA ALA A 457 -12.31 -5.17 -6.29
C ALA A 457 -12.55 -6.26 -7.35
N PRO A 458 -11.58 -7.17 -7.59
CA PRO A 458 -11.81 -8.35 -8.41
C PRO A 458 -12.99 -9.18 -7.89
N THR A 459 -13.82 -9.66 -8.80
CA THR A 459 -14.97 -10.52 -8.49
C THR A 459 -15.05 -11.68 -9.47
N THR A 460 -15.73 -12.75 -9.10
CA THR A 460 -15.99 -13.88 -10.01
C THR A 460 -16.74 -13.40 -11.24
N ALA A 461 -16.24 -13.75 -12.43
CA ALA A 461 -16.84 -13.36 -13.70
C ALA A 461 -18.07 -14.23 -14.00
N SER A 462 -19.24 -13.84 -13.50
CA SER A 462 -20.54 -14.41 -13.94
C SER A 462 -20.93 -13.89 -15.33
N THR A 463 -20.46 -12.70 -15.67
CA THR A 463 -20.51 -12.10 -17.01
C THR A 463 -19.13 -11.55 -17.37
N ASN A 464 -18.89 -11.35 -18.67
CA ASN A 464 -17.67 -10.72 -19.13
C ASN A 464 -17.90 -9.24 -19.38
N VAL A 465 -17.52 -8.38 -18.43
CA VAL A 465 -17.69 -6.92 -18.56
C VAL A 465 -16.72 -6.28 -19.58
N ALA A 466 -15.78 -7.05 -20.12
CA ALA A 466 -14.89 -6.64 -21.21
C ALA A 466 -15.35 -7.13 -22.59
N ALA A 467 -16.44 -7.91 -22.66
CA ALA A 467 -17.03 -8.35 -23.92
C ALA A 467 -17.59 -7.17 -24.71
N THR A 468 -17.43 -7.21 -26.02
CA THR A 468 -18.05 -6.27 -26.94
C THR A 468 -19.18 -6.93 -27.72
N ARG A 469 -19.98 -6.12 -28.43
CA ARG A 469 -21.03 -6.64 -29.34
C ARG A 469 -20.47 -7.47 -30.49
N CYS A 470 -19.19 -7.27 -30.85
CA CYS A 470 -18.57 -7.98 -31.95
C CYS A 470 -17.97 -9.34 -31.54
N ASP A 471 -17.54 -9.51 -30.29
CA ASP A 471 -16.91 -10.75 -29.81
C ASP A 471 -17.81 -11.61 -28.92
N GLU A 472 -18.67 -10.99 -28.10
CA GLU A 472 -19.55 -11.66 -27.15
C GLU A 472 -18.83 -12.79 -26.37
N ALA A 473 -17.58 -12.53 -25.95
CA ALA A 473 -16.74 -13.52 -25.30
C ALA A 473 -17.27 -13.87 -23.90
N THR A 474 -17.21 -15.15 -23.53
CA THR A 474 -17.66 -15.63 -22.21
C THR A 474 -16.55 -16.42 -21.52
N PHE A 475 -16.41 -16.21 -20.20
CA PHE A 475 -15.41 -16.87 -19.35
C PHE A 475 -16.04 -17.85 -18.35
N THR A 476 -17.31 -18.22 -18.56
CA THR A 476 -18.12 -19.09 -17.68
C THR A 476 -18.32 -20.51 -18.24
N GLY A 477 -17.61 -20.85 -19.32
CA GLY A 477 -17.72 -22.15 -19.98
C GLY A 477 -17.07 -23.30 -19.21
N ALA A 478 -17.49 -24.53 -19.52
CA ALA A 478 -16.89 -25.74 -18.96
C ALA A 478 -15.38 -25.79 -19.25
N GLY A 479 -14.59 -26.07 -18.21
CA GLY A 479 -13.13 -26.12 -18.29
C GLY A 479 -12.42 -24.78 -18.08
N ILE A 480 -13.17 -23.69 -17.86
CA ILE A 480 -12.62 -22.39 -17.46
C ILE A 480 -12.72 -22.28 -15.93
N THR A 481 -11.59 -22.04 -15.26
CA THR A 481 -11.51 -21.80 -13.82
C THR A 481 -10.90 -20.44 -13.53
N HIS A 482 -10.95 -20.01 -12.27
CA HIS A 482 -10.37 -18.73 -11.83
C HIS A 482 -10.83 -17.54 -12.69
N ALA A 483 -12.09 -17.61 -13.14
CA ALA A 483 -12.70 -16.59 -13.97
C ALA A 483 -13.00 -15.36 -13.12
N LEU A 484 -12.25 -14.28 -13.33
CA LEU A 484 -12.32 -13.06 -12.54
C LEU A 484 -12.49 -11.84 -13.44
N THR A 485 -13.21 -10.84 -12.96
CA THR A 485 -13.42 -9.58 -13.67
C THR A 485 -13.31 -8.38 -12.73
N ARG A 486 -12.86 -7.26 -13.29
CA ARG A 486 -12.81 -5.96 -12.60
C ARG A 486 -12.91 -4.80 -13.59
N SER A 487 -13.24 -3.63 -13.06
CA SER A 487 -13.37 -2.39 -13.84
C SER A 487 -12.54 -1.28 -13.21
N PHE A 488 -12.13 -0.31 -14.01
CA PHE A 488 -11.42 0.89 -13.60
C PHE A 488 -12.17 2.10 -14.15
N VAL A 489 -12.42 3.07 -13.28
CA VAL A 489 -13.15 4.31 -13.58
C VAL A 489 -12.43 5.48 -12.95
N ILE A 490 -12.82 6.70 -13.31
CA ILE A 490 -12.27 7.94 -12.73
C ILE A 490 -13.44 8.70 -12.10
N PRO A 491 -13.86 8.34 -10.86
CA PRO A 491 -15.15 8.75 -10.31
C PRO A 491 -15.22 10.24 -9.96
N THR A 492 -14.08 10.89 -9.76
CA THR A 492 -14.00 12.32 -9.42
C THR A 492 -13.91 13.23 -10.65
N ALA A 493 -13.67 12.66 -11.84
CA ALA A 493 -13.63 13.42 -13.08
C ALA A 493 -15.05 13.74 -13.57
N GLN A 494 -15.28 15.01 -13.91
CA GLN A 494 -16.58 15.49 -14.36
C GLN A 494 -16.76 15.33 -15.88
N GLY A 495 -18.01 15.21 -16.34
CA GLY A 495 -18.33 15.20 -17.77
C GLY A 495 -17.95 13.93 -18.52
N LEU A 496 -17.56 12.86 -17.81
CA LEU A 496 -17.33 11.55 -18.41
C LEU A 496 -18.66 10.83 -18.67
N ALA A 497 -18.75 10.17 -19.82
CA ALA A 497 -19.90 9.34 -20.16
C ALA A 497 -20.07 8.20 -19.13
N PRO A 498 -21.31 7.78 -18.79
CA PRO A 498 -21.55 6.72 -17.80
C PRO A 498 -20.85 5.40 -18.10
N GLN A 499 -20.64 5.09 -19.39
CA GLN A 499 -19.96 3.90 -19.86
C GLN A 499 -18.42 4.04 -19.89
N PHE A 500 -17.87 5.22 -19.58
CA PHE A 500 -16.43 5.44 -19.59
C PHE A 500 -15.73 4.53 -18.59
N GLY A 501 -14.67 3.87 -19.03
CA GLY A 501 -13.84 3.08 -18.15
C GLY A 501 -13.06 2.00 -18.87
N LEU A 502 -12.21 1.34 -18.12
CA LEU A 502 -11.47 0.16 -18.55
C LEU A 502 -12.01 -1.06 -17.82
N THR A 503 -12.15 -2.17 -18.52
CA THR A 503 -12.60 -3.43 -17.96
C THR A 503 -11.59 -4.53 -18.28
N GLN A 504 -11.46 -5.48 -17.37
CA GLN A 504 -10.65 -6.66 -17.58
C GLN A 504 -11.39 -7.88 -17.08
N THR A 505 -11.43 -8.93 -17.90
CA THR A 505 -11.85 -10.27 -17.51
C THR A 505 -10.73 -11.25 -17.81
N MET A 506 -10.49 -12.22 -16.95
CA MET A 506 -9.52 -13.29 -17.18
C MET A 506 -10.09 -14.65 -16.78
N GLY A 507 -9.47 -15.73 -17.24
CA GLY A 507 -9.72 -17.08 -16.77
C GLY A 507 -8.61 -18.05 -17.19
N ASP A 508 -8.50 -19.15 -16.45
CA ASP A 508 -7.61 -20.27 -16.78
C ASP A 508 -8.41 -21.34 -17.53
N PHE A 509 -7.96 -21.68 -18.74
CA PHE A 509 -8.59 -22.68 -19.61
C PHE A 509 -8.02 -24.08 -19.40
N GLY A 510 -7.11 -24.27 -18.45
CA GLY A 510 -6.46 -25.53 -18.06
C GLY A 510 -5.46 -26.08 -19.09
N LYS A 511 -5.68 -25.85 -20.39
CA LYS A 511 -4.81 -26.28 -21.48
C LYS A 511 -4.54 -25.13 -22.45
N ALA A 512 -3.27 -24.95 -22.83
CA ALA A 512 -2.88 -23.93 -23.80
C ALA A 512 -3.62 -24.03 -25.15
N LYS A 513 -3.97 -25.26 -25.57
CA LYS A 513 -4.75 -25.47 -26.79
C LYS A 513 -6.21 -25.00 -26.67
N ALA A 514 -6.83 -25.13 -25.50
CA ALA A 514 -8.17 -24.62 -25.25
C ALA A 514 -8.17 -23.09 -25.26
N ALA A 515 -7.20 -22.47 -24.58
CA ALA A 515 -6.97 -21.03 -24.59
C ALA A 515 -6.74 -20.49 -26.01
N SER A 516 -5.88 -21.13 -26.81
CA SER A 516 -5.63 -20.76 -28.21
C SER A 516 -6.89 -20.86 -29.07
N THR A 517 -7.64 -21.96 -28.96
CA THR A 517 -8.90 -22.14 -29.69
C THR A 517 -9.90 -21.03 -29.35
N PHE A 518 -9.99 -20.65 -28.07
CA PHE A 518 -10.86 -19.55 -27.62
C PHE A 518 -10.44 -18.21 -28.25
N VAL A 519 -9.16 -17.84 -28.17
CA VAL A 519 -8.63 -16.62 -28.78
C VAL A 519 -8.87 -16.57 -30.29
N ASP A 520 -8.63 -17.67 -31.00
CA ASP A 520 -8.87 -17.74 -32.45
C ASP A 520 -10.36 -17.61 -32.80
N GLY A 521 -11.24 -18.12 -31.94
CA GLY A 521 -12.69 -17.89 -32.04
C GLY A 521 -13.04 -16.40 -31.96
N ILE A 522 -12.46 -15.68 -31.01
CA ILE A 522 -12.66 -14.23 -30.85
C ILE A 522 -12.17 -13.45 -32.07
N ARG A 523 -10.98 -13.77 -32.59
CA ARG A 523 -10.45 -13.17 -33.82
C ARG A 523 -11.37 -13.35 -35.00
N LYS A 524 -11.90 -14.57 -35.19
CA LYS A 524 -12.85 -14.89 -36.27
C LYS A 524 -14.14 -14.09 -36.13
N LYS A 525 -14.68 -13.96 -34.91
CA LYS A 525 -15.88 -13.16 -34.65
C LYS A 525 -15.64 -11.69 -35.00
N LEU A 526 -14.57 -11.07 -34.50
CA LEU A 526 -14.22 -9.69 -34.82
C LEU A 526 -13.99 -9.46 -36.32
N ALA A 527 -13.30 -10.37 -37.01
CA ALA A 527 -13.09 -10.27 -38.46
C ALA A 527 -14.41 -10.36 -39.26
N SER A 528 -15.41 -11.08 -38.73
CA SER A 528 -16.73 -11.20 -39.35
C SER A 528 -17.72 -10.12 -38.93
N CYS A 529 -17.43 -9.34 -37.88
CA CYS A 529 -18.39 -8.40 -37.29
C CYS A 529 -18.94 -7.37 -38.28
N PRO A 530 -18.11 -6.67 -39.10
CA PRO A 530 -18.61 -5.70 -40.07
C PRO A 530 -19.56 -6.29 -41.12
N LYS A 531 -19.51 -7.61 -41.35
CA LYS A 531 -20.40 -8.31 -42.29
C LYS A 531 -21.74 -8.67 -41.66
N LYS A 532 -21.78 -8.84 -40.34
CA LYS A 532 -22.97 -9.24 -39.58
C LYS A 532 -23.71 -8.06 -38.97
N ASP A 533 -22.99 -6.98 -38.68
CA ASP A 533 -23.52 -5.73 -38.17
C ASP A 533 -23.04 -4.58 -39.06
N LEU A 534 -23.93 -4.12 -39.94
CA LEU A 534 -23.62 -3.20 -41.04
C LEU A 534 -23.18 -1.79 -40.57
N GLY A 535 -23.27 -1.49 -39.26
CA GLY A 535 -22.76 -0.27 -38.64
C GLY A 535 -21.43 -0.44 -37.88
N SER A 536 -20.84 -1.64 -37.89
CA SER A 536 -19.63 -1.96 -37.12
C SER A 536 -18.36 -1.92 -37.98
N HIS A 537 -17.35 -1.24 -37.48
CA HIS A 537 -16.03 -1.08 -38.11
C HIS A 537 -14.96 -1.59 -37.16
N VAL A 538 -14.11 -2.51 -37.62
CA VAL A 538 -13.08 -3.15 -36.79
C VAL A 538 -11.71 -2.90 -37.41
N THR A 539 -10.85 -2.19 -36.69
CA THR A 539 -9.46 -1.91 -37.09
C THR A 539 -8.51 -2.62 -36.14
N GLN A 540 -7.68 -3.53 -36.66
CA GLN A 540 -6.64 -4.15 -35.85
C GLN A 540 -5.51 -3.16 -35.56
N LEU A 541 -5.16 -2.99 -34.29
CA LEU A 541 -4.09 -2.10 -33.82
C LEU A 541 -2.75 -2.83 -33.73
N THR A 542 -2.77 -4.04 -33.18
CA THR A 542 -1.57 -4.88 -33.06
C THR A 542 -1.94 -6.36 -33.12
N THR A 543 -0.97 -7.16 -33.55
CA THR A 543 -0.95 -8.60 -33.33
C THR A 543 0.47 -9.02 -32.99
N THR A 544 0.64 -9.80 -31.94
CA THR A 544 1.94 -10.32 -31.51
C THR A 544 1.74 -11.76 -31.06
N SER A 545 2.42 -12.69 -31.72
CA SER A 545 2.27 -14.12 -31.45
C SER A 545 3.63 -14.78 -31.28
N THR A 546 3.81 -15.44 -30.14
CA THR A 546 4.96 -16.27 -29.79
C THR A 546 4.45 -17.61 -29.27
N ALA A 547 5.34 -18.58 -29.01
CA ALA A 547 4.92 -19.89 -28.50
C ALA A 547 4.10 -19.80 -27.19
N GLY A 548 4.49 -18.90 -26.28
CA GLY A 548 3.86 -18.75 -24.96
C GLY A 548 2.80 -17.64 -24.87
N VAL A 549 2.99 -16.55 -25.61
CA VAL A 549 2.17 -15.33 -25.50
C VAL A 549 1.54 -14.98 -26.84
N ASP A 550 0.26 -14.65 -26.83
CA ASP A 550 -0.49 -14.27 -28.01
C ASP A 550 -1.40 -13.07 -27.71
N ILE A 551 -1.21 -11.95 -28.40
CA ILE A 551 -1.89 -10.68 -28.15
C ILE A 551 -2.49 -10.21 -29.47
N THR A 552 -3.75 -9.81 -29.44
CA THR A 552 -4.33 -9.01 -30.53
C THR A 552 -5.20 -7.92 -29.95
N ALA A 553 -5.06 -6.70 -30.48
CA ALA A 553 -5.83 -5.54 -30.07
C ALA A 553 -6.51 -4.90 -31.26
N TRP A 554 -7.69 -4.35 -31.05
CA TRP A 554 -8.53 -3.71 -32.04
C TRP A 554 -9.11 -2.42 -31.49
N ARG A 555 -9.36 -1.50 -32.42
CA ARG A 555 -10.35 -0.44 -32.26
C ARG A 555 -11.62 -0.90 -32.96
N VAL A 556 -12.73 -0.89 -32.24
CA VAL A 556 -14.04 -1.20 -32.79
C VAL A 556 -14.92 0.03 -32.66
N ARG A 557 -15.55 0.43 -33.76
CA ARG A 557 -16.47 1.56 -33.82
C ARG A 557 -17.82 1.06 -34.30
N VAL A 558 -18.86 1.28 -33.50
CA VAL A 558 -20.24 0.91 -33.83
C VAL A 558 -21.07 2.17 -34.02
N GLU A 559 -21.66 2.33 -35.18
CA GLU A 559 -22.61 3.40 -35.45
C GLU A 559 -23.93 3.12 -34.72
N THR A 560 -24.31 4.03 -33.82
CA THR A 560 -25.59 3.97 -33.10
C THR A 560 -26.66 4.85 -33.74
N SER A 561 -26.25 5.83 -34.53
CA SER A 561 -27.09 6.67 -35.38
C SER A 561 -26.24 7.28 -36.51
N PRO A 562 -26.83 7.99 -37.50
CA PRO A 562 -26.06 8.66 -38.55
C PRO A 562 -25.05 9.70 -38.04
N THR A 563 -25.19 10.17 -36.79
CA THR A 563 -24.35 11.21 -36.19
C THR A 563 -23.64 10.75 -34.92
N ALA A 564 -23.89 9.53 -34.44
CA ALA A 564 -23.33 9.01 -33.21
C ALA A 564 -22.71 7.62 -33.41
N SER A 565 -21.51 7.45 -32.87
CA SER A 565 -20.85 6.14 -32.80
C SER A 565 -20.26 5.92 -31.43
N VAL A 566 -20.22 4.66 -31.01
CA VAL A 566 -19.53 4.21 -29.81
C VAL A 566 -18.23 3.55 -30.27
N VAL A 567 -17.12 4.05 -29.76
CA VAL A 567 -15.80 3.44 -29.96
C VAL A 567 -15.47 2.64 -28.70
N TYR A 568 -14.84 1.48 -28.87
CA TYR A 568 -14.19 0.77 -27.79
C TYR A 568 -12.88 0.18 -28.30
N LEU A 569 -11.85 0.27 -27.46
CA LEU A 569 -10.59 -0.45 -27.65
C LEU A 569 -10.74 -1.80 -26.96
N MET A 570 -10.40 -2.87 -27.64
CA MET A 570 -10.51 -4.23 -27.11
C MET A 570 -9.23 -4.99 -27.42
N ALA A 571 -8.70 -5.71 -26.44
CA ALA A 571 -7.59 -6.64 -26.62
C ALA A 571 -7.96 -8.01 -26.05
N ILE A 572 -7.54 -9.06 -26.75
CA ILE A 572 -7.52 -10.43 -26.24
C ILE A 572 -6.07 -10.89 -26.12
N VAL A 573 -5.75 -11.48 -24.98
CA VAL A 573 -4.39 -11.84 -24.59
C VAL A 573 -4.39 -13.26 -24.05
N ARG A 574 -3.50 -14.10 -24.54
CA ARG A 574 -3.22 -15.44 -24.02
C ARG A 574 -1.79 -15.49 -23.51
N ASN A 575 -1.60 -16.15 -22.37
CA ASN A 575 -0.30 -16.56 -21.87
C ASN A 575 -0.42 -18.00 -21.35
N GLY A 576 0.16 -18.97 -22.07
CA GLY A 576 -0.04 -20.38 -21.79
C GLY A 576 -1.52 -20.80 -21.88
N ALA A 577 -2.07 -21.27 -20.75
CA ALA A 577 -3.48 -21.63 -20.57
C ALA A 577 -4.37 -20.47 -20.07
N GLY A 578 -3.76 -19.39 -19.59
CA GLY A 578 -4.50 -18.19 -19.18
C GLY A 578 -4.93 -17.36 -20.38
N VAL A 579 -6.14 -16.82 -20.31
CA VAL A 579 -6.62 -15.79 -21.25
C VAL A 579 -7.15 -14.59 -20.47
N THR A 580 -6.89 -13.38 -20.95
CA THR A 580 -7.52 -12.15 -20.47
C THR A 580 -8.01 -11.30 -21.63
N GLN A 581 -9.18 -10.71 -21.46
CA GLN A 581 -9.74 -9.69 -22.32
C GLN A 581 -9.69 -8.35 -21.59
N VAL A 582 -9.20 -7.33 -22.29
CA VAL A 582 -9.16 -5.93 -21.82
C VAL A 582 -10.05 -5.11 -22.73
N GLY A 583 -10.95 -4.33 -22.16
CA GLY A 583 -11.80 -3.39 -22.87
C GLY A 583 -11.60 -1.97 -22.35
N PHE A 584 -11.63 -0.97 -23.22
CA PHE A 584 -11.64 0.43 -22.82
C PHE A 584 -12.68 1.19 -23.65
N VAL A 585 -13.55 1.92 -22.95
CA VAL A 585 -14.59 2.76 -23.53
C VAL A 585 -14.22 4.23 -23.29
N PRO A 586 -13.79 4.98 -24.33
CA PRO A 586 -13.50 6.41 -24.22
C PRO A 586 -14.77 7.26 -24.04
N SER A 587 -14.57 8.54 -23.70
CA SER A 587 -15.62 9.54 -23.55
C SER A 587 -15.28 10.80 -24.33
N SER A 588 -15.91 11.02 -25.49
CA SER A 588 -15.65 12.19 -26.34
C SER A 588 -14.14 12.34 -26.66
N LYS A 589 -13.50 13.44 -26.25
CA LYS A 589 -12.06 13.69 -26.41
C LYS A 589 -11.17 13.01 -25.35
N VAL A 590 -11.77 12.41 -24.32
CA VAL A 590 -11.05 11.68 -23.27
C VAL A 590 -10.83 10.24 -23.72
N THR A 591 -9.60 9.94 -24.10
CA THR A 591 -9.18 8.63 -24.60
C THR A 591 -7.74 8.32 -24.18
N MET A 592 -7.30 7.10 -24.44
CA MET A 592 -5.88 6.73 -24.50
C MET A 592 -5.45 6.59 -25.96
N THR A 593 -4.15 6.67 -26.23
CA THR A 593 -3.62 6.43 -27.58
C THR A 593 -3.63 4.93 -27.91
N ASP A 594 -3.55 4.59 -29.20
CA ASP A 594 -3.44 3.18 -29.62
C ASP A 594 -2.16 2.52 -29.10
N ALA A 595 -1.09 3.30 -28.99
CA ALA A 595 0.17 2.84 -28.43
C ALA A 595 0.02 2.52 -26.93
N ASP A 596 -0.64 3.40 -26.16
CA ASP A 596 -0.89 3.18 -24.73
C ASP A 596 -1.76 1.94 -24.49
N PHE A 597 -2.84 1.77 -25.27
CA PHE A 597 -3.70 0.60 -25.14
C PHE A 597 -2.97 -0.69 -25.55
N THR A 598 -2.13 -0.65 -26.58
CA THR A 598 -1.30 -1.78 -26.98
C THR A 598 -0.27 -2.15 -25.90
N ALA A 599 0.39 -1.16 -25.29
CA ALA A 599 1.29 -1.38 -24.16
C ALA A 599 0.55 -1.95 -22.95
N LEU A 600 -0.70 -1.52 -22.72
CA LEU A 600 -1.55 -2.04 -21.65
C LEU A 600 -1.95 -3.50 -21.89
N ALA A 601 -2.21 -3.91 -23.13
CA ALA A 601 -2.43 -5.32 -23.47
C ALA A 601 -1.16 -6.17 -23.22
N GLN A 602 0.03 -5.65 -23.50
CA GLN A 602 1.29 -6.31 -23.14
C GLN A 602 1.46 -6.40 -21.62
N ARG A 603 1.11 -5.34 -20.88
CA ARG A 603 1.11 -5.35 -19.41
C ARG A 603 0.16 -6.40 -18.85
N ALA A 604 -1.03 -6.56 -19.43
CA ALA A 604 -1.96 -7.63 -19.06
C ALA A 604 -1.36 -9.03 -19.31
N ALA A 605 -0.64 -9.24 -20.42
CA ALA A 605 0.05 -10.50 -20.69
C ALA A 605 1.12 -10.84 -19.63
N LEU A 606 1.85 -9.83 -19.16
CA LEU A 606 2.85 -9.96 -18.10
C LEU A 606 2.20 -10.29 -16.75
N ARG A 607 1.08 -9.64 -16.40
CA ARG A 607 0.32 -9.95 -15.17
C ARG A 607 -0.21 -11.39 -15.20
N LEU A 608 -0.67 -11.86 -16.36
CA LEU A 608 -1.22 -13.21 -16.52
C LEU A 608 -0.22 -14.34 -16.17
N THR A 609 1.08 -14.05 -16.07
CA THR A 609 2.08 -15.01 -15.54
C THR A 609 1.87 -15.40 -14.08
N TYR A 610 1.10 -14.62 -13.33
CA TYR A 610 0.72 -14.91 -11.95
C TYR A 610 -0.54 -15.77 -11.83
N LEU A 611 -1.22 -16.07 -12.94
CA LEU A 611 -2.35 -16.99 -12.94
C LEU A 611 -1.81 -18.41 -12.66
N ARG A 612 -2.32 -19.04 -11.60
CA ARG A 612 -1.86 -20.34 -11.12
C ARG A 612 -3.03 -21.26 -10.87
#